data_AF-A0A5X0IVC3-F1
#
_entry.id   AF-A0A5X0IVC3-F1
#
_cell.length_a   1.000
_cell.length_b   1.000
_cell.length_c   1.000
_cell.angle_alpha   90.00
_cell.angle_beta   90.00
_cell.angle_gamma   90.00
#
_symmetry.space_group_name_H-M   'P 1'
#
loop_
_entity.id
_entity.type
_entity.pdbx_description
1 polymer ?
#
loop_
_entity_poly.entity_id
_entity_poly.type
_entity_poly.pdbx_seq_one_letter_code
_entity_poly.pdbx_strand_id
1 'polypeptide(L)' 'MNNNDIYRQYMYSYPHKTAYRELENVSFSEVKPRIYEHDTHLYVHMPFCQSRCGFCNLFTCTGADNTFID' A
#
# COMPACT_ATOMS: atom_id res chain seq x y z
N MET A 1 -10.37 12.36 33.03
CA MET A 1 -9.91 12.19 31.64
C MET A 1 -11.05 11.59 30.84
N ASN A 2 -11.74 12.41 30.04
CA ASN A 2 -12.83 11.93 29.18
C ASN A 2 -12.23 10.99 28.12
N ASN A 3 -12.56 9.71 28.23
CA ASN A 3 -12.05 8.64 27.39
C ASN A 3 -13.01 8.44 26.20
N ASN A 4 -13.24 9.50 25.42
CA ASN A 4 -14.26 9.50 24.37
C ASN A 4 -13.79 8.88 23.03
N ASP A 5 -12.52 8.48 22.93
CA ASP A 5 -11.91 7.95 21.70
C ASP A 5 -11.02 6.72 21.98
N ILE A 6 -11.38 5.86 22.93
CA ILE A 6 -10.56 4.67 23.28
C ILE A 6 -10.53 3.59 22.20
N TYR A 7 -11.42 3.69 21.21
CA TYR A 7 -11.51 2.77 20.08
C TYR A 7 -11.63 3.55 18.78
N ARG A 8 -10.60 4.32 18.45
CA ARG A 8 -10.40 4.71 17.05
C ARG A 8 -10.06 3.43 16.28
N GLN A 9 -11.07 2.82 15.66
CA GLN A 9 -10.90 1.64 14.82
C GLN A 9 -10.11 2.05 13.57
N TYR A 10 -8.79 2.05 13.68
CA TYR A 10 -7.91 2.11 12.52
C TYR A 10 -7.96 0.75 11.84
N MET A 11 -8.91 0.59 10.92
CA MET A 11 -8.90 -0.54 10.00
C MET A 11 -7.72 -0.38 9.06
N TYR A 12 -6.60 -1.03 9.39
CA TYR A 12 -5.46 -1.17 8.49
C TYR A 12 -5.84 -2.19 7.40
N SER A 13 -6.55 -1.71 6.38
CA SER A 13 -6.96 -2.50 5.23
C SER A 13 -6.02 -2.19 4.09
N TYR A 14 -5.47 -3.23 3.47
CA TYR A 14 -4.75 -3.09 2.21
C TYR A 14 -5.73 -2.84 1.07
N PRO A 15 -5.36 -2.06 0.04
CA PRO A 15 -6.20 -1.90 -1.14
C PRO A 15 -6.54 -3.27 -1.76
N HIS A 16 -7.81 -3.48 -2.09
CA HIS A 16 -8.26 -4.69 -2.79
C HIS A 16 -7.55 -4.81 -4.14
N LYS A 17 -7.44 -6.01 -4.71
CA LYS A 17 -6.77 -6.25 -6.01
C LYS A 17 -7.25 -5.35 -7.15
N THR A 18 -8.50 -4.89 -7.09
CA THR A 18 -9.13 -4.00 -8.08
C THR A 18 -8.77 -2.53 -7.90
N ALA A 19 -8.14 -2.16 -6.78
CA ALA A 19 -7.65 -0.80 -6.54
C ALA A 19 -6.35 -0.52 -7.31
N TYR A 20 -5.63 -1.55 -7.72
CA TYR A 20 -4.44 -1.42 -8.54
C TYR A 20 -4.84 -1.31 -10.01
N ARG A 21 -4.27 -0.32 -10.70
CA ARG A 21 -4.29 -0.20 -12.16
C ARG A 21 -2.90 0.24 -12.62
N GLU A 22 -2.57 -0.07 -13.87
CA GLU A 22 -1.39 0.51 -14.50
C GLU A 22 -1.56 2.03 -14.61
N LEU A 23 -0.50 2.75 -14.25
CA LEU A 23 -0.41 4.20 -14.37
C LEU A 23 0.45 4.51 -15.58
N GLU A 24 -0.17 5.06 -16.63
CA GLU A 24 0.53 5.52 -17.83
C GLU A 24 0.65 7.05 -17.77
N ASN A 25 1.87 7.56 -17.90
CA ASN A 25 2.17 8.99 -18.09
C ASN A 25 1.59 9.95 -17.03
N VAL A 26 1.43 9.52 -15.78
CA VAL A 26 0.93 10.40 -14.71
C VAL A 26 2.05 11.30 -14.21
N SER A 27 1.93 12.61 -14.45
CA SER A 27 2.87 13.58 -13.86
C SER A 27 2.54 13.84 -12.39
N PHE A 28 3.56 13.82 -11.53
CA PHE A 28 3.37 14.15 -10.12
C PHE A 28 2.83 15.57 -9.91
N SER A 29 3.23 16.53 -10.75
CA SER A 29 2.77 17.93 -10.63
C SER A 29 1.26 18.07 -10.82
N GLU A 30 0.64 17.20 -11.62
CA GLU A 30 -0.79 17.21 -11.91
C GLU A 30 -1.62 16.64 -10.76
N VAL A 31 -1.07 15.67 -10.02
CA VAL A 31 -1.75 15.02 -8.88
C VAL A 31 -1.44 15.70 -7.55
N LYS A 32 -0.33 16.45 -7.47
CA LYS A 32 0.14 17.12 -6.26
C LYS A 32 -0.97 17.89 -5.54
N PRO A 33 -1.73 18.81 -6.16
CA PRO A 33 -2.72 19.61 -5.43
C PRO A 33 -3.77 18.73 -4.71
N ARG A 34 -4.25 17.69 -5.39
CA ARG A 34 -5.27 16.75 -4.84
C ARG A 34 -4.75 15.94 -3.65
N ILE A 35 -3.46 15.65 -3.60
CA ILE A 35 -2.81 14.91 -2.50
C ILE A 35 -2.67 15.80 -1.26
N TYR A 36 -2.34 17.08 -1.44
CA TYR A 36 -2.07 17.99 -0.33
C TYR A 36 -3.32 18.71 0.22
N GLU A 37 -4.47 18.62 -0.46
CA GLU A 37 -5.77 19.14 0.02
C GLU A 37 -6.42 18.28 1.11
N HIS A 38 -5.92 17.06 1.34
CA HIS A 38 -6.48 16.09 2.26
C HIS A 38 -5.39 15.44 3.13
N ASP A 39 -5.80 14.88 4.26
CA ASP A 39 -4.95 13.97 5.05
C ASP A 39 -4.71 12.68 4.24
N THR A 40 -3.60 12.65 3.51
CA THR A 40 -3.27 11.57 2.59
C THR A 40 -2.30 10.58 3.22
N HIS A 41 -2.57 9.28 3.04
CA HIS A 41 -1.68 8.19 3.42
C HIS A 41 -1.01 7.58 2.18
N LEU A 42 0.29 7.32 2.27
CA LEU A 42 1.04 6.61 1.23
C LEU A 42 1.11 5.12 1.58
N TYR A 43 0.65 4.29 0.65
CA TYR A 43 0.79 2.84 0.71
C TYR A 43 1.68 2.36 -0.43
N VAL A 44 2.72 1.58 -0.10
CA VAL A 44 3.63 0.95 -1.07
C VAL A 44 3.55 -0.55 -0.88
N HIS A 45 3.23 -1.27 -1.96
CA HIS A 45 3.22 -2.72 -1.93
C HIS A 45 4.58 -3.28 -2.33
N MET A 46 5.27 -3.92 -1.39
CA MET A 46 6.52 -4.64 -1.64
C MET A 46 6.22 -6.15 -1.69
N PRO A 47 6.16 -6.77 -2.88
CA PRO A 47 5.67 -8.14 -3.02
C PRO A 47 6.72 -9.20 -2.66
N PHE A 48 7.99 -8.82 -2.42
CA PHE A 48 9.10 -9.78 -2.33
C PHE A 48 9.25 -10.37 -0.94
N CYS A 49 9.24 -11.70 -0.85
CA CYS A 49 9.54 -12.45 0.38
C CYS A 49 10.50 -13.61 0.06
N GLN A 50 11.40 -13.94 0.97
CA GLN A 50 12.28 -15.11 0.81
C GLN A 50 11.47 -16.42 0.78
N SER A 51 10.42 -16.51 1.59
CA SER A 51 9.53 -17.67 1.69
C SER A 51 8.09 -17.23 1.88
N ARG A 52 7.15 -18.11 1.51
CA ARG A 52 5.71 -17.85 1.66
C ARG A 52 5.18 -18.57 2.90
N CYS A 53 4.62 -17.79 3.84
CA CYS A 53 3.91 -18.35 4.99
C CYS A 53 2.59 -19.02 4.57
N GLY A 54 2.19 -20.10 5.23
CA GLY A 54 0.92 -20.81 4.93
C GLY A 54 -0.35 -19.99 5.17
N PHE A 55 -0.27 -18.94 6.00
CA PHE A 55 -1.33 -17.98 6.26
C PHE A 55 -1.21 -16.68 5.44
N CYS A 56 -0.24 -16.62 4.51
CA CYS A 56 0.00 -15.40 3.73
C CYS A 56 -1.13 -15.17 2.73
N ASN A 57 -1.87 -14.08 2.95
CA ASN A 57 -2.97 -13.61 2.12
C ASN A 57 -2.59 -12.37 1.27
N LEU A 58 -1.31 -11.99 1.26
CA LEU A 58 -0.79 -10.89 0.44
C LEU A 58 -0.29 -11.43 -0.90
N PHE A 59 -0.29 -10.57 -1.92
CA PHE A 59 0.24 -10.87 -3.25
C PHE A 59 1.78 -10.90 -3.21
N THR A 60 2.34 -12.02 -2.73
CA THR A 60 3.79 -12.16 -2.60
C THR A 60 4.42 -12.95 -3.74
N CYS A 61 5.60 -12.50 -4.16
CA CYS A 61 6.51 -13.19 -5.08
C CYS A 61 7.69 -13.73 -4.27
N THR A 62 7.85 -15.05 -4.26
CA THR A 62 9.02 -15.72 -3.65
C THR A 62 10.06 -16.07 -4.70
N GLY A 63 11.33 -16.10 -4.31
CA GLY A 63 12.42 -16.45 -5.23
C GLY A 63 12.80 -15.33 -6.20
N ALA A 64 12.44 -14.08 -5.90
CA ALA A 64 13.01 -12.93 -6.57
C ALA A 64 14.51 -12.89 -6.27
N ASP A 65 15.32 -12.91 -7.33
CA ASP A 65 16.75 -12.69 -7.23
C ASP A 65 17.05 -11.18 -7.33
N ASN A 66 18.33 -10.81 -7.22
CA ASN A 66 18.75 -9.40 -7.28
C ASN A 66 18.45 -8.73 -8.63
N THR A 67 18.07 -9.48 -9.68
CA THR A 67 17.73 -8.90 -10.99
C THR A 67 16.36 -8.23 -11.01
N PHE A 68 15.53 -8.44 -9.98
CA PHE A 68 14.22 -7.79 -9.84
C PHE A 68 14.28 -6.42 -9.15
N ILE A 69 15.45 -5.96 -8.72
CA ILE A 69 15.68 -4.70 -8.00
C ILE A 69 16.54 -3.75 -8.86
N ASP A 70 16.15 -3.58 -10.12
CA ASP A 70 16.73 -2.57 -11.02
C ASP A 70 15.92 -1.26 -11.01
#